data_AF-A0A950G0S9-F1
#
_entry.id   AF-A0A950G0S9-F1
#
_cell.length_a   1.000
_cell.length_b   1.000
_cell.length_c   1.000
_cell.angle_alpha   90.00
_cell.angle_beta   90.00
_cell.angle_gamma   90.00
#
_symmetry.space_group_name_H-M   'P 1'
#
loop_
_entity.id
_entity.type
_entity.pdbx_description
1 polymer ?
#
loop_
_entity_poly.entity_id
_entity_poly.type
_entity_poly.pdbx_seq_one_letter_code
_entity_poly.pdbx_strand_id
1 'polypeptide(L)'
;WSNNPGWELIRQDPKADWQLEDLRPGETLDKTFAQSLSTFEPTFVDVRPPSISPDESGLRDPFKVSVKTFDGFTYDFLIGKEGPDKARYFRLSASADLPSQRTLAPNESAEDKKKRDEEFEKKIAGLKEQLAKEKRFENWVYLVPDWSLAHLLKRRNEIVSKATPSPATSPSPATSLSPATSPSPAASPAAQPTSSSLPTPAGVQSPEAAPTPVNSKSPASAPSPSPTPSGSASPSPSPTPALSPTP
;
A
#
# COMPACT_ATOMS: atom_id res chain seq x y z
N TRP A 1 0.65 -24.65 -4.32
CA TRP A 1 -0.35 -23.75 -3.69
C TRP A 1 -1.73 -23.88 -4.35
N SER A 2 -1.99 -24.97 -5.07
CA SER A 2 -3.02 -25.10 -6.11
C SER A 2 -4.41 -25.53 -5.62
N ASN A 3 -4.72 -25.43 -4.32
CA ASN A 3 -6.01 -25.85 -3.77
C ASN A 3 -6.58 -24.85 -2.74
N ASN A 4 -6.29 -23.56 -2.92
CA ASN A 4 -6.86 -22.48 -2.12
C ASN A 4 -8.00 -21.84 -2.92
N PRO A 5 -9.26 -21.81 -2.42
CA PRO A 5 -10.39 -21.20 -3.14
C PRO A 5 -10.25 -19.68 -3.36
N GLY A 6 -9.16 -19.06 -2.89
CA GLY A 6 -8.95 -17.63 -3.02
C GLY A 6 -9.96 -16.82 -2.22
N TRP A 7 -9.90 -15.50 -2.39
CA TRP A 7 -10.88 -14.57 -1.86
C TRP A 7 -10.96 -13.36 -2.79
N GLU A 8 -12.15 -12.77 -2.86
CA GLU A 8 -12.41 -11.57 -3.64
C GLU A 8 -13.14 -10.56 -2.75
N LEU A 9 -12.55 -9.37 -2.63
CA LEU A 9 -13.12 -8.27 -1.87
C LEU A 9 -13.54 -7.15 -2.82
N ILE A 10 -14.75 -6.66 -2.62
CA ILE A 10 -15.37 -5.64 -3.46
C ILE A 10 -15.88 -4.52 -2.56
N ARG A 11 -15.79 -3.29 -3.05
CA ARG A 11 -16.48 -2.13 -2.48
C ARG A 11 -17.16 -1.37 -3.60
N GLN A 12 -18.37 -0.89 -3.34
CA GLN A 12 -19.21 -0.24 -4.35
C GLN A 12 -18.74 1.19 -4.67
N ASP A 13 -18.11 1.85 -3.70
CA ASP A 13 -17.55 3.18 -3.86
C ASP A 13 -16.29 3.34 -2.99
N PRO A 14 -15.47 4.38 -3.21
CA PRO A 14 -14.21 4.56 -2.48
C PRO A 14 -14.35 4.69 -0.95
N LYS A 15 -15.54 5.04 -0.45
CA LYS A 15 -15.83 5.24 0.98
C LYS A 15 -16.63 4.07 1.58
N ALA A 16 -17.17 3.18 0.76
CA ALA A 16 -17.87 1.99 1.22
C ALA A 16 -16.93 1.01 1.93
N ASP A 17 -17.52 0.27 2.87
CA ASP A 17 -16.89 -0.88 3.50
C ASP A 17 -16.63 -1.99 2.45
N TRP A 18 -15.52 -2.70 2.64
CA TRP A 18 -15.22 -3.91 1.86
C TRP A 18 -16.22 -5.02 2.17
N GLN A 19 -16.59 -5.76 1.13
CA GLN A 19 -17.46 -6.92 1.18
C GLN A 19 -16.75 -8.11 0.55
N LEU A 20 -16.92 -9.30 1.15
CA LEU A 20 -16.41 -10.55 0.61
C LEU A 20 -17.48 -11.17 -0.29
N GLU A 21 -17.15 -11.41 -1.56
CA GLU A 21 -18.14 -11.84 -2.57
C GLU A 21 -18.84 -13.15 -2.16
N ASP A 22 -18.07 -14.19 -1.80
CA ASP A 22 -18.63 -15.51 -1.43
C ASP A 22 -18.92 -15.70 0.06
N LEU A 23 -19.32 -14.65 0.80
CA LEU A 23 -19.51 -14.76 2.26
C LEU A 23 -20.55 -15.84 2.60
N ARG A 24 -20.18 -16.86 3.40
CA ARG A 24 -21.08 -17.97 3.74
C ARG A 24 -21.95 -17.63 4.95
N PRO A 25 -23.12 -18.29 5.13
CA PRO A 25 -23.96 -18.07 6.30
C PRO A 25 -23.19 -18.31 7.62
N GLY A 26 -23.21 -17.29 8.49
CA GLY A 26 -22.51 -17.32 9.78
C GLY A 26 -21.02 -16.97 9.72
N GLU A 27 -20.49 -16.59 8.55
CA GLU A 27 -19.17 -15.97 8.40
C GLU A 27 -19.30 -14.45 8.37
N THR A 28 -18.33 -13.77 8.98
CA THR A 28 -18.19 -12.31 8.91
C THR A 28 -16.78 -11.98 8.45
N LEU A 29 -16.63 -11.05 7.50
CA LEU A 29 -15.33 -10.53 7.09
C LEU A 29 -14.62 -9.85 8.28
N ASP A 30 -13.36 -10.17 8.48
CA ASP A 30 -12.50 -9.49 9.44
C ASP A 30 -12.27 -8.04 8.99
N LYS A 31 -12.83 -7.10 9.77
CA LYS A 31 -12.78 -5.67 9.44
C LYS A 31 -11.37 -5.09 9.52
N THR A 32 -10.53 -5.62 10.42
CA THR A 32 -9.13 -5.18 10.55
C THR A 32 -8.32 -5.58 9.32
N PHE A 33 -8.55 -6.78 8.80
CA PHE A 33 -7.99 -7.24 7.54
C PHE A 33 -8.47 -6.38 6.38
N ALA A 34 -9.78 -6.17 6.24
CA ALA A 34 -10.34 -5.31 5.20
C ALA A 34 -9.71 -3.91 5.21
N GLN A 35 -9.56 -3.30 6.38
CA GLN A 35 -8.94 -1.99 6.52
C GLN A 35 -7.45 -1.99 6.14
N SER A 36 -6.72 -3.08 6.44
CA SER A 36 -5.29 -3.19 6.10
C SER A 36 -5.02 -3.18 4.60
N LEU A 37 -5.97 -3.63 3.78
CA LEU A 37 -5.84 -3.57 2.32
C LEU A 37 -6.00 -2.14 1.78
N SER A 38 -6.83 -1.31 2.42
CA SER A 38 -6.99 0.09 2.05
C SER A 38 -5.72 0.92 2.27
N THR A 39 -4.87 0.50 3.21
CA THR A 39 -3.60 1.14 3.55
C THR A 39 -2.40 0.29 3.11
N PHE A 40 -2.59 -0.61 2.15
CA PHE A 40 -1.53 -1.48 1.68
C PHE A 40 -0.52 -0.68 0.88
N GLU A 41 0.66 -0.49 1.46
CA GLU A 41 1.80 0.18 0.83
C GLU A 41 3.03 -0.71 1.00
N PRO A 42 3.46 -1.43 -0.05
CA PRO A 42 4.58 -2.34 0.07
C PRO A 42 5.90 -1.58 0.17
N THR A 43 6.83 -2.13 0.96
CA THR A 43 8.22 -1.66 0.99
C THR A 43 9.10 -2.54 0.10
N PHE A 44 10.17 -1.99 -0.44
CA PHE A 44 11.07 -2.71 -1.35
C PHE A 44 12.45 -2.81 -0.75
N VAL A 45 13.04 -4.01 -0.76
CA VAL A 45 14.42 -4.25 -0.36
C VAL A 45 15.38 -3.92 -1.49
N ASP A 46 15.05 -4.42 -2.69
CA ASP A 46 15.94 -4.34 -3.85
C ASP A 46 15.14 -4.50 -5.16
N VAL A 47 15.81 -4.19 -6.28
CA VAL A 47 15.32 -4.43 -7.64
C VAL A 47 16.28 -5.36 -8.37
N ARG A 48 15.76 -6.48 -8.85
CA ARG A 48 16.48 -7.47 -9.64
C ARG A 48 16.33 -7.21 -11.14
N PRO A 49 17.34 -7.59 -11.94
CA PRO A 49 17.24 -7.50 -13.39
C PRO A 49 16.13 -8.41 -13.92
N PRO A 50 15.45 -8.03 -15.01
CA PRO A 50 14.38 -8.83 -15.63
C PRO A 50 14.84 -10.20 -16.13
N SER A 51 16.14 -10.40 -16.31
CA SER A 51 16.75 -11.62 -16.80
C SER A 51 16.79 -12.76 -15.78
N ILE A 52 16.41 -12.51 -14.52
CA ILE A 52 16.28 -13.58 -13.53
C ILE A 52 15.29 -14.64 -14.02
N SER A 53 15.67 -15.92 -13.91
CA SER A 53 14.83 -17.01 -14.40
C SER A 53 13.48 -17.05 -13.66
N PRO A 54 12.36 -17.28 -14.35
CA PRO A 54 11.05 -17.52 -13.71
C PRO A 54 11.06 -18.71 -12.75
N ASP A 55 11.90 -19.73 -13.00
CA ASP A 55 12.05 -20.89 -12.13
C ASP A 55 12.86 -20.54 -10.86
N GLU A 56 13.89 -19.70 -11.02
CA GLU A 56 14.67 -19.20 -9.87
C GLU A 56 13.83 -18.26 -9.02
N SER A 57 13.07 -17.35 -9.62
CA SER A 57 12.23 -16.41 -8.87
C SER A 57 10.92 -17.02 -8.36
N GLY A 58 10.54 -18.21 -8.83
CA GLY A 58 9.22 -18.80 -8.58
C GLY A 58 8.09 -18.06 -9.32
N LEU A 59 8.40 -17.18 -10.26
CA LEU A 59 7.43 -16.47 -11.08
C LEU A 59 6.84 -17.33 -12.21
N ARG A 60 7.33 -18.57 -12.38
CA ARG A 60 6.71 -19.58 -13.27
C ARG A 60 5.34 -20.04 -12.74
N ASP A 61 5.21 -20.14 -11.43
CA ASP A 61 4.00 -20.57 -10.72
C ASP A 61 3.78 -19.62 -9.52
N PRO A 62 3.42 -18.33 -9.78
CA PRO A 62 3.32 -17.31 -8.75
C PRO A 62 1.96 -17.33 -8.04
N PHE A 63 1.93 -16.83 -6.80
CA PHE A 63 0.69 -16.40 -6.17
C PHE A 63 0.23 -15.10 -6.84
N LYS A 64 -0.99 -15.09 -7.38
CA LYS A 64 -1.53 -13.98 -8.16
C LYS A 64 -2.54 -13.19 -7.34
N VAL A 65 -2.40 -11.88 -7.34
CA VAL A 65 -3.38 -10.94 -6.78
C VAL A 65 -3.75 -9.97 -7.88
N SER A 66 -5.04 -9.74 -8.09
CA SER A 66 -5.53 -8.75 -9.04
C SER A 66 -6.28 -7.66 -8.29
N VAL A 67 -5.92 -6.40 -8.54
CA VAL A 67 -6.53 -5.22 -7.91
C VAL A 67 -7.15 -4.37 -8.99
N LYS A 68 -8.47 -4.20 -8.93
CA LYS A 68 -9.22 -3.32 -9.84
C LYS A 68 -9.56 -2.01 -9.16
N THR A 69 -9.30 -0.89 -9.83
CA THR A 69 -9.62 0.45 -9.33
C THR A 69 -10.84 1.03 -10.03
N PHE A 70 -11.45 2.03 -9.41
CA PHE A 70 -12.63 2.72 -9.94
C PHE A 70 -12.35 3.50 -11.23
N ASP A 71 -11.09 3.89 -11.47
CA ASP A 71 -10.69 4.58 -12.70
C ASP A 71 -10.35 3.62 -13.85
N GLY A 72 -10.69 2.33 -13.70
CA GLY A 72 -10.56 1.32 -14.75
C GLY A 72 -9.19 0.67 -14.82
N PHE A 73 -8.29 0.91 -13.86
CA PHE A 73 -7.00 0.23 -13.80
C PHE A 73 -7.14 -1.16 -13.19
N THR A 74 -6.37 -2.10 -13.70
CA THR A 74 -6.16 -3.44 -13.16
C THR A 74 -4.66 -3.63 -12.94
N TYR A 75 -4.30 -3.89 -11.69
CA TYR A 75 -2.95 -4.22 -11.29
C TYR A 75 -2.87 -5.70 -10.94
N ASP A 76 -2.03 -6.45 -11.63
CA ASP A 76 -1.73 -7.84 -11.28
C ASP A 76 -0.38 -7.90 -10.58
N PHE A 77 -0.41 -8.44 -9.36
CA PHE A 77 0.78 -8.72 -8.57
C PHE A 77 1.08 -10.21 -8.67
N LEU A 78 2.29 -10.53 -9.13
CA LEU A 78 2.83 -11.88 -9.18
C LEU A 78 3.85 -12.02 -8.06
N ILE A 79 3.49 -12.81 -7.05
CA ILE A 79 4.34 -13.07 -5.89
C ILE A 79 4.98 -14.44 -6.06
N GLY A 80 6.30 -14.46 -6.22
CA GLY A 80 7.11 -15.66 -6.38
C GLY A 80 7.53 -16.28 -5.06
N LYS A 81 8.62 -17.04 -5.10
CA LYS A 81 9.17 -17.72 -3.93
C LYS A 81 9.95 -16.76 -3.04
N GLU A 82 10.27 -17.23 -1.82
CA GLU A 82 11.19 -16.52 -0.94
C GLU A 82 12.61 -16.51 -1.54
N GLY A 83 13.18 -15.32 -1.65
CA GLY A 83 14.54 -15.05 -2.06
C GLY A 83 15.41 -14.67 -0.85
N PRO A 84 16.47 -13.87 -1.06
CA PRO A 84 17.34 -13.45 0.04
C PRO A 84 16.62 -12.52 1.02
N ASP A 85 17.19 -12.36 2.22
CA ASP A 85 16.75 -11.37 3.23
C ASP A 85 15.28 -11.51 3.69
N LYS A 86 14.71 -12.73 3.64
CA LYS A 86 13.27 -12.97 3.92
C LYS A 86 12.35 -12.09 3.05
N ALA A 87 12.81 -11.75 1.85
CA ALA A 87 12.03 -11.06 0.84
C ALA A 87 11.55 -12.06 -0.21
N ARG A 88 10.42 -11.76 -0.86
CA ARG A 88 9.90 -12.52 -1.99
C ARG A 88 10.12 -11.78 -3.29
N TYR A 89 10.30 -12.54 -4.35
CA TYR A 89 10.25 -11.99 -5.71
C TYR A 89 8.84 -11.50 -6.00
N PHE A 90 8.74 -10.29 -6.53
CA PHE A 90 7.49 -9.62 -6.80
C PHE A 90 7.54 -8.99 -8.19
N ARG A 91 6.49 -9.15 -8.98
CA ARG A 91 6.33 -8.46 -10.25
C ARG A 91 4.96 -7.81 -10.34
N LEU A 92 4.93 -6.62 -10.89
CA LEU A 92 3.73 -5.83 -11.12
C LEU A 92 3.44 -5.77 -12.62
N SER A 93 2.17 -5.90 -13.00
CA SER A 93 1.67 -5.45 -14.31
C SER A 93 0.45 -4.56 -14.14
N ALA A 94 0.39 -3.49 -14.93
CA ALA A 94 -0.68 -2.51 -14.92
C ALA A 94 -1.35 -2.44 -16.29
N SER A 95 -2.65 -2.63 -16.29
CA SER A 95 -3.50 -2.45 -17.47
C SER A 95 -4.65 -1.51 -17.11
N ALA A 96 -5.25 -0.85 -18.10
CA ALA A 96 -6.44 -0.06 -17.85
C ALA A 96 -7.44 -0.23 -18.98
N ASP A 97 -8.71 -0.36 -18.61
CA ASP A 97 -9.85 -0.31 -19.52
C ASP A 97 -10.40 1.13 -19.49
N LEU A 98 -9.94 1.94 -20.44
CA LEU A 98 -10.31 3.36 -20.52
C LEU A 98 -11.45 3.52 -21.53
N PRO A 99 -12.62 4.06 -21.13
CA PRO A 99 -13.71 4.29 -22.06
C PRO A 99 -13.27 5.25 -23.16
N SER A 100 -13.48 4.86 -24.42
CA SER A 100 -13.09 5.67 -25.57
C SER A 100 -14.08 6.78 -25.90
N GLN A 101 -15.30 6.72 -25.33
CA GLN A 101 -16.36 7.68 -25.61
C GLN A 101 -17.16 7.99 -24.35
N ARG A 102 -17.52 9.26 -24.14
CA ARG A 102 -18.37 9.68 -23.02
C ARG A 102 -19.78 9.12 -23.20
N THR A 103 -20.38 8.64 -22.12
CA THR A 103 -21.83 8.38 -22.05
C THR A 103 -22.56 9.71 -22.21
N LEU A 104 -23.22 9.90 -23.37
CA LEU A 104 -23.99 11.10 -23.68
C LEU A 104 -25.24 11.12 -22.80
N ALA A 105 -25.42 12.16 -21.98
CA ALA A 105 -26.66 12.33 -21.25
C ALA A 105 -27.71 12.96 -22.19
N PRO A 106 -28.94 12.44 -22.24
CA PRO A 106 -29.94 12.82 -23.25
C PRO A 106 -30.48 14.27 -23.15
N ASN A 107 -29.99 15.10 -22.23
CA ASN A 107 -30.46 16.48 -22.04
C ASN A 107 -29.36 17.45 -21.55
N GLU A 108 -28.15 17.37 -22.10
CA GLU A 108 -27.05 18.31 -21.79
C GLU A 108 -27.14 19.57 -22.66
N SER A 109 -27.08 20.76 -22.02
CA SER A 109 -26.93 22.04 -22.73
C SER A 109 -25.60 22.08 -23.50
N ALA A 110 -25.52 22.88 -24.57
CA ALA A 110 -24.32 22.97 -25.40
C ALA A 110 -23.07 23.41 -24.61
N GLU A 111 -23.25 24.24 -23.58
CA GLU A 111 -22.15 24.69 -22.72
C GLU A 111 -21.67 23.58 -21.76
N ASP A 112 -22.59 22.83 -21.14
CA ASP A 112 -22.26 21.68 -20.30
C ASP A 112 -21.59 20.56 -21.09
N LYS A 113 -22.05 20.33 -22.33
CA LYS A 113 -21.45 19.34 -23.22
C LYS A 113 -19.98 19.66 -23.47
N LYS A 114 -19.66 20.90 -23.87
CA LYS A 114 -18.26 21.31 -24.13
C LYS A 114 -17.39 21.17 -22.87
N LYS A 115 -17.84 21.64 -21.70
CA LYS A 115 -17.09 21.52 -20.44
C LYS A 115 -16.84 20.04 -20.06
N ARG A 116 -17.86 19.19 -20.18
CA ARG A 116 -17.76 17.75 -19.89
C ARG A 116 -16.89 17.00 -20.90
N ASP A 117 -16.86 17.43 -22.16
CA ASP A 117 -16.00 16.83 -23.20
C ASP A 117 -14.54 17.20 -22.93
N GLU A 118 -14.26 18.47 -22.64
CA GLU A 118 -12.92 18.94 -22.24
C GLU A 118 -12.43 18.24 -20.96
N GLU A 119 -13.28 18.09 -19.94
CA GLU A 119 -12.93 17.37 -18.70
C GLU A 119 -12.68 15.88 -18.96
N PHE A 120 -13.50 15.25 -19.81
CA PHE A 120 -13.31 13.85 -20.20
C PHE A 120 -12.02 13.65 -20.99
N GLU A 121 -11.73 14.48 -21.98
CA GLU A 121 -10.48 14.43 -22.75
C GLU A 121 -9.27 14.61 -21.84
N LYS A 122 -9.31 15.59 -20.93
CA LYS A 122 -8.24 15.81 -19.94
C LYS A 122 -8.08 14.61 -18.99
N LYS A 123 -9.18 14.02 -18.52
CA LYS A 123 -9.15 12.83 -17.65
C LYS A 123 -8.54 11.64 -18.40
N ILE A 124 -9.00 11.34 -19.61
CA ILE A 124 -8.48 10.23 -20.43
C ILE A 124 -7.01 10.45 -20.78
N ALA A 125 -6.59 11.67 -21.11
CA ALA A 125 -5.18 11.99 -21.35
C ALA A 125 -4.32 11.74 -20.10
N GLY A 126 -4.79 12.17 -18.92
CA GLY A 126 -4.12 11.92 -17.65
C GLY A 126 -3.99 10.43 -17.32
N LEU A 127 -5.07 9.66 -17.49
CA LEU A 127 -5.06 8.20 -17.24
C LEU A 127 -4.13 7.47 -18.23
N LYS A 128 -4.07 7.89 -19.50
CA LYS A 128 -3.11 7.33 -20.47
C LYS A 128 -1.66 7.61 -20.09
N GLU A 129 -1.37 8.83 -19.62
CA GLU A 129 -0.03 9.17 -19.14
C GLU A 129 0.35 8.35 -17.90
N GLN A 130 -0.60 8.17 -16.97
CA GLN A 130 -0.40 7.33 -15.79
C GLN A 130 -0.15 5.87 -16.18
N LEU A 131 -0.95 5.30 -17.08
CA LEU A 131 -0.72 3.95 -17.62
C LEU A 131 0.68 3.82 -18.22
N ALA A 132 1.12 4.79 -19.02
CA ALA A 132 2.45 4.79 -19.61
C ALA A 132 3.56 4.84 -18.54
N LYS A 133 3.37 5.58 -17.44
CA LYS A 133 4.30 5.61 -16.31
C LYS A 133 4.33 4.26 -15.58
N GLU A 134 3.17 3.69 -15.30
CA GLU A 134 3.05 2.42 -14.58
C GLU A 134 3.64 1.25 -15.37
N LYS A 135 3.45 1.23 -16.70
CA LYS A 135 4.05 0.22 -17.58
C LYS A 135 5.57 0.16 -17.53
N ARG A 136 6.25 1.23 -17.10
CA ARG A 136 7.71 1.23 -16.94
C ARG A 136 8.15 0.31 -15.80
N PHE A 137 7.27 0.05 -14.82
CA PHE A 137 7.58 -0.77 -13.65
C PHE A 137 7.47 -2.27 -13.93
N GLU A 138 6.79 -2.68 -15.01
CA GLU A 138 6.53 -4.10 -15.32
C GLU A 138 7.76 -4.89 -15.77
N ASN A 139 8.81 -4.17 -16.16
CA ASN A 139 10.07 -4.73 -16.62
C ASN A 139 11.02 -5.08 -15.46
N TRP A 140 10.61 -4.82 -14.22
CA TRP A 140 11.44 -5.08 -13.05
C TRP A 140 10.90 -6.26 -12.26
N VAL A 141 11.83 -6.98 -11.62
CA VAL A 141 11.50 -7.95 -10.59
C VAL A 141 11.95 -7.36 -9.27
N TYR A 142 11.03 -7.15 -8.35
CA TYR A 142 11.29 -6.53 -7.06
C TYR A 142 11.54 -7.59 -6.00
N LEU A 143 12.29 -7.24 -4.97
CA LEU A 143 12.33 -7.98 -3.71
C LEU A 143 11.54 -7.20 -2.66
N VAL A 144 10.44 -7.79 -2.21
CA VAL A 144 9.54 -7.21 -1.22
C VAL A 144 9.60 -8.05 0.05
N PRO A 145 9.78 -7.47 1.24
CA PRO A 145 9.81 -8.25 2.49
C PRO A 145 8.55 -9.10 2.66
N ASP A 146 8.69 -10.33 3.14
CA ASP A 146 7.56 -11.26 3.34
C ASP A 146 6.46 -10.64 4.23
N TRP A 147 6.85 -9.96 5.31
CA TRP A 147 5.92 -9.28 6.23
C TRP A 147 5.07 -8.21 5.53
N SER A 148 5.61 -7.57 4.49
CA SER A 148 4.91 -6.53 3.74
C SER A 148 3.83 -7.14 2.85
N LEU A 149 4.01 -8.38 2.38
CA LEU A 149 3.04 -9.12 1.57
C LEU A 149 2.11 -10.01 2.40
N ALA A 150 2.32 -10.13 3.71
CA ALA A 150 1.62 -11.07 4.58
C ALA A 150 0.10 -10.96 4.48
N HIS A 151 -0.44 -9.74 4.36
CA HIS A 151 -1.88 -9.52 4.20
C HIS A 151 -2.41 -10.09 2.88
N LEU A 152 -1.70 -9.93 1.77
CA LEU A 152 -2.11 -10.46 0.47
C LEU A 152 -2.05 -12.00 0.42
N LEU A 153 -1.15 -12.60 1.20
CA LEU A 153 -0.92 -14.04 1.23
C LEU A 153 -1.86 -14.80 2.18
N LYS A 154 -2.71 -14.10 2.94
CA LYS A 154 -3.70 -14.73 3.83
C LYS A 154 -4.67 -15.61 3.06
N ARG A 155 -5.07 -16.71 3.67
CA ARG A 155 -6.12 -17.58 3.15
C ARG A 155 -7.49 -17.08 3.55
N ARG A 156 -8.51 -17.53 2.82
CA ARG A 156 -9.91 -17.18 3.08
C ARG A 156 -10.32 -17.40 4.55
N ASN A 157 -9.93 -18.53 5.13
CA ASN A 157 -10.27 -18.89 6.52
C ASN A 157 -9.56 -18.01 7.58
N GLU A 158 -8.55 -17.24 7.19
CA GLU A 158 -7.84 -16.32 8.09
C GLU A 158 -8.41 -14.89 8.05
N ILE A 159 -9.28 -14.62 7.08
CA ILE A 159 -9.91 -13.31 6.88
C ILE A 159 -11.41 -13.34 7.18
N VAL A 160 -11.97 -14.51 7.48
CA VAL A 160 -13.35 -14.65 7.95
C VAL A 160 -13.35 -15.13 9.39
N SER A 161 -14.14 -14.47 10.22
CA SER A 161 -14.48 -14.96 11.55
C SER A 161 -15.78 -15.75 11.46
N LYS A 162 -15.79 -16.95 12.03
CA LYS A 162 -17.03 -17.67 12.29
C LYS A 162 -17.72 -16.97 13.46
N ALA A 163 -18.95 -16.50 13.27
CA ALA A 163 -19.67 -15.76 14.28
C ALA A 163 -19.69 -16.55 15.61
N THR A 164 -18.93 -16.08 16.59
CA THR A 164 -19.35 -16.22 17.99
C THR A 164 -20.59 -15.33 18.16
N PRO A 165 -21.66 -15.80 18.81
CA PRO A 165 -22.84 -14.98 19.02
C PRO A 165 -22.40 -13.69 19.69
N SER A 166 -22.62 -12.57 19.00
CA SER A 166 -22.53 -11.24 19.60
C SER A 166 -23.34 -11.29 20.90
N PRO A 167 -22.80 -10.86 22.06
CA PRO A 167 -23.58 -10.83 23.29
C PRO A 167 -24.81 -9.97 23.02
N ALA A 168 -25.95 -10.65 22.95
CA ALA A 168 -27.24 -10.01 22.80
C ALA A 168 -27.33 -8.94 23.88
N THR A 169 -27.66 -7.74 23.43
CA THR A 169 -28.07 -6.58 24.22
C THR A 169 -28.79 -7.04 25.48
N SER A 170 -28.12 -6.94 26.64
CA SER A 170 -28.78 -7.13 27.93
C SER A 170 -29.96 -6.16 27.99
N PRO A 171 -31.20 -6.63 28.24
CA PRO A 171 -32.29 -5.72 28.49
C PRO A 171 -32.00 -4.96 29.79
N SER A 172 -31.96 -3.64 29.67
CA SER A 172 -31.96 -2.69 30.78
C SER A 172 -33.17 -2.96 31.68
N PRO A 173 -33.02 -3.18 33.00
CA PRO A 173 -34.17 -3.21 33.89
C PRO A 173 -34.58 -1.77 34.20
N ALA A 174 -35.72 -1.37 33.63
CA ALA A 174 -36.45 -0.18 34.05
C ALA A 174 -37.05 -0.43 35.45
N THR A 175 -36.61 0.41 36.39
CA THR A 175 -37.34 1.01 37.52
C THR A 175 -38.76 0.48 37.81
N SER A 176 -38.96 -0.13 38.98
CA SER A 176 -40.25 -0.14 39.69
C SER A 176 -40.09 0.49 41.07
N LEU A 177 -40.92 1.48 41.38
CA LEU A 177 -40.88 2.34 42.57
C LEU A 177 -41.76 1.81 43.72
N SER A 178 -41.21 1.89 44.96
CA SER A 178 -41.85 2.25 46.26
C SER A 178 -42.63 1.21 47.11
N PRO A 179 -42.86 1.40 48.45
CA PRO A 179 -42.13 2.21 49.47
C PRO A 179 -41.90 1.57 50.88
N ALA A 180 -40.91 2.13 51.60
CA ALA A 180 -40.76 2.41 53.06
C ALA A 180 -41.11 1.40 54.18
N THR A 181 -40.14 1.12 55.07
CA THR A 181 -40.11 1.63 56.47
C THR A 181 -38.75 1.40 57.15
N SER A 182 -38.25 2.46 57.79
CA SER A 182 -37.10 2.54 58.72
C SER A 182 -37.59 2.21 60.17
N PRO A 183 -36.74 1.97 61.21
CA PRO A 183 -35.80 2.98 61.72
C PRO A 183 -34.41 2.46 62.19
N SER A 184 -33.49 3.43 62.27
CA SER A 184 -32.18 3.42 62.94
C SER A 184 -32.33 3.36 64.49
N PRO A 185 -31.26 3.08 65.27
CA PRO A 185 -30.35 4.18 65.67
C PRO A 185 -28.84 3.83 65.69
N ALA A 186 -28.06 4.76 65.14
CA ALA A 186 -26.87 5.45 65.68
C ALA A 186 -25.78 4.67 66.45
N ALA A 187 -24.53 4.74 65.94
CA ALA A 187 -23.49 5.61 66.52
C ALA A 187 -22.22 5.67 65.63
N SER A 188 -21.81 6.90 65.36
CA SER A 188 -20.59 7.42 64.69
C SER A 188 -19.42 7.48 65.71
N PRO A 189 -18.20 8.05 65.50
CA PRO A 189 -17.74 8.86 64.36
C PRO A 189 -16.26 8.75 63.88
N ALA A 190 -16.06 9.23 62.64
CA ALA A 190 -15.03 10.15 62.12
C ALA A 190 -13.55 10.09 62.57
N ALA A 191 -12.65 10.12 61.58
CA ALA A 191 -11.61 11.16 61.47
C ALA A 191 -10.83 11.09 60.13
N GLN A 192 -11.07 12.09 59.27
CA GLN A 192 -10.01 12.85 58.56
C GLN A 192 -10.08 14.27 59.18
N PRO A 193 -9.14 15.22 58.96
CA PRO A 193 -7.91 15.24 58.16
C PRO A 193 -6.68 15.79 58.93
N THR A 194 -5.48 15.81 58.33
CA THR A 194 -4.55 16.96 58.46
C THR A 194 -3.42 16.92 57.42
N SER A 195 -3.17 18.10 56.87
CA SER A 195 -2.06 18.54 56.03
C SER A 195 -0.80 18.89 56.83
N SER A 196 0.27 19.26 56.10
CA SER A 196 1.50 19.99 56.55
C SER A 196 2.66 19.08 57.00
N SER A 197 3.95 19.26 56.65
CA SER A 197 4.71 20.40 56.09
C SER A 197 6.06 19.93 55.50
N LEU A 198 6.64 20.77 54.63
CA LEU A 198 8.06 20.83 54.18
C LEU A 198 9.05 20.92 55.38
N PRO A 199 10.35 20.58 55.22
CA PRO A 199 11.33 21.59 54.79
C PRO A 199 12.45 21.10 53.85
N THR A 200 12.86 21.97 52.91
CA THR A 200 14.21 22.11 52.29
C THR A 200 15.03 23.03 53.24
N PRO A 201 16.39 23.16 53.25
CA PRO A 201 17.31 23.08 52.09
C PRO A 201 18.78 22.65 52.35
N ALA A 202 19.61 22.89 51.31
CA ALA A 202 21.08 22.94 51.23
C ALA A 202 21.78 21.62 50.81
N GLY A 203 22.54 21.57 49.72
CA GLY A 203 22.87 22.61 48.76
C GLY A 203 23.89 22.17 47.70
N VAL A 204 24.04 23.05 46.71
CA VAL A 204 25.27 23.39 45.97
C VAL A 204 25.96 22.25 45.19
N GLN A 205 25.88 22.28 43.85
CA GLN A 205 26.89 22.91 42.98
C GLN A 205 26.57 22.65 41.50
N SER A 206 26.24 23.75 40.80
CA SER A 206 26.67 24.01 39.43
C SER A 206 28.04 24.71 39.56
N PRO A 207 29.07 24.36 38.78
CA PRO A 207 29.28 24.90 37.43
C PRO A 207 29.77 23.76 36.50
N GLU A 208 30.27 23.87 35.27
CA GLU A 208 30.71 24.91 34.36
C GLU A 208 30.72 24.28 32.96
N ALA A 209 30.74 25.12 31.94
CA ALA A 209 30.78 24.78 30.53
C ALA A 209 31.99 23.94 30.08
N ALA A 210 31.83 23.19 28.97
CA ALA A 210 32.81 23.03 27.86
C ALA A 210 32.35 21.91 26.88
N PRO A 211 32.87 21.83 25.64
CA PRO A 211 33.28 22.88 24.71
C PRO A 211 32.68 22.71 23.30
N THR A 212 32.95 23.70 22.45
CA THR A 212 32.71 23.78 21.01
C THR A 212 33.26 22.60 20.18
N PRO A 213 32.69 22.32 18.99
CA PRO A 213 33.29 21.41 18.02
C PRO A 213 34.47 22.10 17.30
N VAL A 214 35.67 21.55 17.46
CA VAL A 214 36.82 21.88 16.62
C VAL A 214 37.31 20.65 15.86
N ASN A 215 36.97 20.66 14.57
CA ASN A 215 37.91 20.54 13.46
C ASN A 215 38.86 19.33 13.41
N SER A 216 38.65 18.46 12.42
CA SER A 216 39.77 17.81 11.72
C SER A 216 39.68 18.17 10.23
N LYS A 217 40.70 18.90 9.79
CA LYS A 217 41.02 19.24 8.39
C LYS A 217 41.26 17.95 7.58
N SER A 218 40.65 17.89 6.38
CA SER A 218 41.24 17.81 5.02
C SER A 218 42.65 17.18 4.87
N PRO A 219 43.04 16.49 3.75
CA PRO A 219 42.55 16.67 2.38
C PRO A 219 42.48 15.39 1.50
N ALA A 220 42.04 15.54 0.25
CA ALA A 220 42.64 14.96 -0.98
C ALA A 220 41.60 14.44 -1.99
N SER A 221 41.46 15.25 -3.04
CA SER A 221 41.53 14.85 -4.45
C SER A 221 40.58 13.78 -4.97
N ALA A 222 39.62 14.28 -5.76
CA ALA A 222 39.01 13.57 -6.88
C ALA A 222 40.06 12.81 -7.73
N PRO A 223 39.78 11.57 -8.15
CA PRO A 223 40.31 11.08 -9.40
C PRO A 223 39.45 11.64 -10.55
N SER A 224 40.08 12.45 -11.40
CA SER A 224 39.59 12.68 -12.76
C SER A 224 39.43 11.35 -13.51
N PRO A 225 38.44 11.20 -14.39
CA PRO A 225 38.36 10.08 -15.31
C PRO A 225 39.45 10.22 -16.40
N SER A 226 40.09 9.12 -16.75
CA SER A 226 40.90 8.98 -17.97
C SER A 226 40.78 7.52 -18.44
N PRO A 227 41.01 7.25 -19.73
CA PRO A 227 40.23 7.72 -20.87
C PRO A 227 39.53 6.53 -21.57
N THR A 228 38.45 6.83 -22.28
CA THR A 228 37.86 5.98 -23.32
C THR A 228 38.92 5.43 -24.29
N PRO A 229 38.93 4.12 -24.60
CA PRO A 229 39.49 3.67 -25.86
C PRO A 229 38.56 4.13 -26.99
N SER A 230 39.01 5.17 -27.71
CA SER A 230 38.44 5.61 -28.98
C SER A 230 38.68 4.54 -30.04
N GLY A 231 37.78 3.56 -30.10
CA GLY A 231 37.63 2.66 -31.24
C GLY A 231 36.74 3.30 -32.30
N SER A 232 37.18 4.41 -32.88
CA SER A 232 36.51 5.04 -34.02
C SER A 232 36.92 4.31 -35.30
N ALA A 233 36.22 3.23 -35.63
CA ALA A 233 36.16 2.72 -36.98
C ALA A 233 35.21 3.62 -37.77
N SER A 234 35.76 4.65 -38.41
CA SER A 234 35.06 5.45 -39.40
C SER A 234 34.99 4.66 -40.72
N PRO A 235 33.80 4.39 -41.30
CA PRO A 235 33.69 3.86 -42.64
C PRO A 235 33.97 4.98 -43.66
N SER A 236 34.96 4.77 -44.53
CA SER A 236 35.17 5.62 -45.70
C SER A 236 34.35 5.09 -46.91
N PRO A 237 33.97 5.97 -47.84
CA PRO A 237 32.73 5.87 -48.61
C PRO A 237 32.83 5.05 -49.90
N SER A 238 31.64 4.64 -50.35
CA SER A 238 31.32 4.11 -51.67
C SER A 238 31.98 4.87 -52.83
N PRO A 239 32.30 4.16 -53.92
CA PRO A 239 32.15 4.68 -55.27
C PRO A 239 30.87 4.13 -55.94
N THR A 240 30.21 5.04 -56.65
CA THR A 240 28.94 4.98 -57.38
C THR A 240 29.02 4.13 -58.69
N PRO A 241 27.98 4.04 -59.55
CA PRO A 241 27.54 2.79 -60.19
C PRO A 241 28.01 2.67 -61.65
N ALA A 242 27.94 1.47 -62.22
CA ALA A 242 28.03 1.27 -63.66
C ALA A 242 27.03 0.21 -64.13
N LEU A 243 25.91 0.71 -64.66
CA LEU A 243 25.26 0.35 -65.92
C LEU A 243 25.21 -1.16 -66.33
N SER A 244 23.97 -1.64 -66.38
CA SER A 244 23.35 -2.67 -67.26
C SER A 244 23.96 -2.77 -68.68
N PRO A 245 23.81 -3.87 -69.46
CA PRO A 245 22.53 -4.56 -69.71
C PRO A 245 22.52 -6.09 -69.89
N THR A 246 21.29 -6.62 -69.83
CA THR A 246 20.72 -7.89 -70.35
C THR A 246 21.15 -8.23 -71.80
N PRO A 247 20.88 -9.41 -72.39
CA PRO A 247 19.83 -10.42 -72.11
C PRO A 247 20.27 -11.71 -71.40
#